data_AF-A0A377KB37-F1
#
_entry.id   AF-A0A377KB37-F1
#
_cell.length_a   1.000
_cell.length_b   1.000
_cell.length_c   1.000
_cell.angle_alpha   90.00
_cell.angle_beta   90.00
_cell.angle_gamma   90.00
#
_symmetry.space_group_name_H-M   'P 1'
#
loop_
_entity.id
_entity.type
_entity.pdbx_description
1 polymer ?
#
loop_
_entity_poly.entity_id
_entity_poly.type
_entity_poly.pdbx_seq_one_letter_code
_entity_poly.pdbx_strand_id
1 'polypeptide(L)' 'MVDQGLSDDFYAEQLRTPNLEKICQEMNIKTLIRYHEGYDHSYYFVSSFIGEHIAYHANKLNMR' A
#
# COMPACT_ATOMS: atom_id res chain seq x y z
N MET A 1 4.25 4.57 -1.87
CA MET A 1 3.76 3.21 -2.17
C MET A 1 2.75 2.86 -1.12
N VAL A 2 1.69 2.12 -1.46
CA VAL A 2 0.66 1.63 -0.53
C VAL A 2 0.44 0.16 -0.80
N ASP A 3 0.39 -0.64 0.27
CA ASP A 3 0.00 -2.05 0.23
C ASP A 3 -1.25 -2.23 1.08
N GLN A 4 -2.28 -2.86 0.53
CA GLN A 4 -3.56 -3.10 1.18
C GLN A 4 -3.87 -4.59 1.22
N GLY A 5 -4.05 -5.16 2.41
CA GLY A 5 -4.62 -6.50 2.57
C GLY A 5 -6.12 -6.48 2.25
N LEU A 6 -6.60 -7.43 1.44
CA LEU A 6 -8.03 -7.56 1.09
C LEU A 6 -8.82 -8.38 2.11
N SER A 7 -8.13 -9.07 3.03
CA SER A 7 -8.73 -9.75 4.18
C SER A 7 -8.60 -8.92 5.46
N ASP A 8 -8.34 -7.62 5.33
CA ASP A 8 -8.31 -6.66 6.41
C ASP A 8 -9.74 -6.29 6.82
N ASP A 9 -10.10 -6.55 8.07
CA ASP A 9 -11.43 -6.27 8.65
C ASP A 9 -11.84 -4.79 8.58
N PHE A 10 -10.86 -3.89 8.40
CA PHE A 10 -11.08 -2.45 8.32
C PHE A 10 -11.13 -1.92 6.88
N TYR A 11 -10.90 -2.78 5.87
CA TYR A 11 -10.74 -2.36 4.47
C TYR A 11 -11.94 -1.58 3.92
N ALA A 12 -13.14 -2.15 3.99
CA ALA A 12 -14.34 -1.58 3.39
C ALA A 12 -14.84 -0.33 4.14
N GLU A 13 -14.83 -0.38 5.47
CA GLU A 13 -15.50 0.64 6.29
C GLU A 13 -14.59 1.81 6.66
N GLN A 14 -13.31 1.56 6.93
CA GLN A 14 -12.38 2.56 7.47
C GLN A 14 -11.31 2.99 6.49
N LEU A 15 -10.59 2.04 5.87
CA LEU A 15 -9.41 2.35 5.07
C LEU A 15 -9.77 2.99 3.73
N ARG A 16 -10.74 2.40 3.01
CA ARG A 16 -11.30 2.94 1.76
C ARG A 16 -10.23 3.34 0.74
N THR A 17 -9.17 2.54 0.63
CA THR A 17 -8.04 2.73 -0.29
C THR A 17 -8.45 3.03 -1.75
N PRO A 18 -9.56 2.48 -2.29
CA PRO A 18 -10.05 2.85 -3.63
C PRO A 18 -10.36 4.35 -3.80
N ASN A 19 -10.72 5.07 -2.73
CA ASN A 19 -10.95 6.52 -2.81
C ASN A 19 -9.65 7.29 -3.08
N LEU A 20 -8.54 6.88 -2.44
CA LEU A 20 -7.22 7.45 -2.69
C LEU A 20 -6.78 7.18 -4.13
N GLU A 21 -6.92 5.92 -4.58
CA GLU A 21 -6.57 5.52 -5.94
C GLU A 21 -7.32 6.35 -6.99
N LYS A 22 -8.65 6.49 -6.82
CA LYS A 22 -9.50 7.29 -7.70
C LYS A 22 -9.02 8.74 -7.81
N ILE A 23 -8.76 9.41 -6.68
CA ILE A 23 -8.34 10.83 -6.70
C ILE A 23 -6.94 10.98 -7.29
N CYS A 24 -6.02 10.04 -7.04
CA CYS A 24 -4.71 10.07 -7.67
C CYS A 24 -4.79 9.89 -9.19
N GLN A 25 -5.69 9.04 -9.69
CA GLN A 25 -5.95 8.90 -11.13
C GLN A 25 -6.53 10.20 -11.73
N GLU A 26 -7.54 10.79 -11.07
CA GLU A 26 -8.16 12.05 -11.51
C GLU A 26 -7.16 13.21 -11.55
N MET A 27 -6.24 13.28 -10.57
CA MET A 27 -5.22 14.32 -10.46
C MET A 27 -3.93 14.01 -11.23
N ASN A 28 -3.88 12.88 -11.95
CA ASN A 28 -2.69 12.39 -12.65
C ASN A 28 -1.43 12.29 -11.75
N ILE A 29 -1.63 11.92 -10.48
CA ILE A 29 -0.57 11.68 -9.51
C ILE A 29 -0.12 10.23 -9.67
N LYS A 30 1.14 10.03 -10.05
CA LYS A 30 1.73 8.70 -10.14
C LYS A 30 1.77 8.04 -8.77
N THR A 31 0.96 7.01 -8.58
CA THR A 31 0.94 6.19 -7.37
C THR A 31 1.25 4.74 -7.69
N LEU A 32 1.73 4.02 -6.66
CA LEU A 32 1.88 2.57 -6.67
C LEU A 32 1.07 2.05 -5.49
N ILE A 33 -0.11 1.52 -5.79
CA ILE A 33 -1.04 0.90 -4.84
C ILE A 33 -1.16 -0.57 -5.25
N ARG A 34 -1.00 -1.48 -4.29
CA ARG A 34 -1.09 -2.93 -4.51
C ARG A 34 -2.07 -3.54 -3.52
N TYR A 35 -2.90 -4.45 -4.01
CA TYR A 35 -3.89 -5.17 -3.22
C TYR A 35 -3.47 -6.63 -3.08
N HIS A 36 -3.52 -7.15 -1.86
CA HIS A 36 -3.03 -8.48 -1.50
C HIS A 36 -4.16 -9.34 -0.95
N GLU A 37 -4.56 -10.36 -1.71
CA GLU A 37 -5.56 -11.35 -1.27
C GLU A 37 -5.04 -12.18 -0.09
N GLY A 38 -5.90 -12.43 0.90
CA GLY A 38 -5.58 -13.26 2.06
C GLY A 38 -4.78 -12.58 3.16
N TYR A 39 -4.33 -11.34 2.96
CA TYR A 39 -3.59 -10.59 3.97
C TYR A 39 -4.52 -9.71 4.82
N ASP A 40 -4.25 -9.70 6.13
CA ASP A 40 -5.03 -9.05 7.17
C ASP A 40 -4.39 -7.72 7.63
N HIS A 41 -4.85 -7.18 8.77
CA HIS A 41 -4.34 -5.95 9.38
C HIS A 41 -3.11 -6.15 10.30
N SER A 42 -2.52 -7.35 10.33
CA SER A 42 -1.53 -7.69 11.34
C SER A 42 -0.10 -7.30 10.94
N TYR A 43 0.83 -7.41 11.90
CA TYR A 43 2.25 -7.32 11.61
C TYR A 43 2.78 -8.46 10.72
N TYR A 44 2.04 -9.57 10.55
CA TYR A 44 2.40 -10.59 9.55
C TYR A 44 2.28 -10.03 8.13
N PHE A 45 1.21 -9.28 7.84
CA PHE A 45 1.09 -8.55 6.58
C PHE A 45 2.19 -7.52 6.41
N VAL A 46 2.40 -6.66 7.42
CA VAL A 46 3.44 -5.62 7.38
C VAL A 46 4.82 -6.22 7.10
N SER A 47 5.21 -7.24 7.86
CA SER A 47 6.54 -7.86 7.73
C SER A 47 6.75 -8.59 6.40
N SER A 48 5.68 -9.05 5.74
CA SER A 48 5.76 -9.71 4.44
C SER A 48 6.24 -8.76 3.33
N PHE A 49 5.88 -7.46 3.41
CA PHE A 49 6.17 -6.48 2.37
C PHE A 49 7.11 -5.35 2.82
N ILE A 50 7.51 -5.28 4.10
CA ILE A 50 8.35 -4.19 4.63
C ILE A 50 9.70 -4.05 3.88
N GLY A 51 10.30 -5.15 3.44
CA GLY A 51 11.55 -5.12 2.66
C GLY A 51 11.41 -4.35 1.35
N GLU A 52 10.26 -4.46 0.69
CA GLU A 52 9.96 -3.73 -0.53
C GLU A 52 9.70 -2.24 -0.28
N HIS A 53 9.06 -1.90 0.84
CA HIS A 53 8.93 -0.50 1.27
C HIS A 53 10.29 0.13 1.54
N ILE A 54 11.18 -0.57 2.24
CA ILE A 54 12.55 -0.11 2.50
C ILE A 54 13.28 0.08 1.18
N ALA A 55 13.23 -0.87 0.25
CA ALA A 55 13.89 -0.75 -1.05
C ALA A 55 13.33 0.42 -1.89
N TYR A 56 11.99 0.60 -1.89
CA TYR A 56 11.33 1.73 -2.55
C TYR A 56 11.84 3.06 -2.00
N HIS A 57 11.93 3.19 -0.67
CA HIS A 57 12.41 4.42 -0.04
C HIS A 57 13.91 4.65 -0.21
N ALA A 58 14.74 3.60 -0.09
CA ALA A 58 16.18 3.69 -0.33
C ALA A 58 16.49 4.22 -1.74
N ASN A 59 15.76 3.72 -2.76
CA ASN A 59 15.87 4.21 -4.13
C ASN A 59 15.51 5.70 -4.27
N LYS A 60 14.48 6.17 -3.54
CA LYS A 60 14.03 7.57 -3.57
C LYS A 60 14.91 8.52 -2.77
N LEU A 61 15.57 8.01 -1.73
CA LEU A 61 16.46 8.79 -0.86
C LEU A 61 17.90 8.88 -1.40
N ASN A 62 18.15 8.40 -2.62
CA ASN A 62 19.49 8.37 -3.23
C ASN A 62 20.54 7.67 -2.35
N MET A 63 20.13 6.70 -1.54
CA MET A 63 21.07 5.78 -0.90
C MET A 63 21.57 4.82 -1.99
N ARG A 64 22.62 5.24 -2.71
CA ARG A 64 23.40 4.40 -3.61
C ARG A 64 24.52 3.73 -2.83
#